data_AF-A0A4R6QN18-F1
#
_entry.id   AF-A0A4R6QN18-F1
#
_cell.length_a   1.000
_cell.length_b   1.000
_cell.length_c   1.000
_cell.angle_alpha   90.00
_cell.angle_beta   90.00
_cell.angle_gamma   90.00
#
_symmetry.space_group_name_H-M   'P 1'
#
loop_
_entity.id
_entity.type
_entity.pdbx_description
1 polymer ?
#
loop_
_entity_poly.entity_id
_entity_poly.type
_entity_poly.pdbx_seq_one_letter_code
_entity_poly.pdbx_strand_id
1 'polypeptide(L)'
;MKLLPFRVFPLASVLLASFVGLASAAPISLTGQILGDPRTGNFHDLFIDVTITGDTTSNQVSWKVDINTPNHPNAKLDEFYFNMIGLGSDYSFSGFNPTGWDINSPASSQGGGNMNLEFLFEALDPSGQPHADDVTNTQDLTFTMTKASGNFLASDFLNAFSSCSSDSEMPCGQMGAHLQSLQQGQSGFLVGNYAVSSSGGTPGSGGAPSSGGQVPEPNSSSLVLLAMGLLGASFWARRGAAAKL
;
A
#
# COMPACT_ATOMS: atom_id res chain seq x y z
N MET A 1 -73.21 33.22 22.32
CA MET A 1 -73.42 32.84 20.90
C MET A 1 -72.32 33.53 20.08
N LYS A 2 -71.60 32.75 19.24
CA LYS A 2 -70.59 33.13 18.22
C LYS A 2 -69.11 33.33 18.66
N LEU A 3 -68.38 32.20 18.57
CA LEU A 3 -67.15 31.92 17.79
C LEU A 3 -65.88 32.80 17.94
N LEU A 4 -64.79 32.17 18.43
CA LEU A 4 -63.37 32.47 18.10
C LEU A 4 -63.08 32.05 16.63
N PRO A 5 -62.03 32.58 15.94
CA PRO A 5 -60.77 31.81 15.84
C PRO A 5 -59.43 32.57 15.57
N PHE A 6 -58.33 31.91 16.02
CA PHE A 6 -57.01 31.65 15.39
C PHE A 6 -56.16 32.79 14.75
N ARG A 7 -54.98 33.11 15.33
CA ARG A 7 -53.59 32.63 15.01
C ARG A 7 -52.99 33.14 13.70
N VAL A 8 -51.79 33.75 13.77
CA VAL A 8 -50.66 33.44 12.86
C VAL A 8 -49.33 33.51 13.63
N PHE A 9 -48.72 32.35 13.87
CA PHE A 9 -47.28 32.23 14.08
C PHE A 9 -46.64 32.05 12.69
N PRO A 10 -45.60 32.80 12.30
CA PRO A 10 -44.77 32.33 11.21
C PRO A 10 -43.80 31.26 11.72
N LEU A 11 -44.08 30.00 11.33
CA LEU A 11 -43.08 28.93 11.30
C LEU A 11 -41.92 29.38 10.41
N ALA A 12 -40.74 29.58 10.96
CA ALA A 12 -39.49 29.51 10.20
C ALA A 12 -38.97 28.07 10.32
N SER A 13 -39.40 27.19 9.41
CA SER A 13 -38.78 25.89 9.22
C SER A 13 -37.41 26.10 8.57
N VAL A 14 -36.35 26.11 9.38
CA VAL A 14 -34.97 26.02 8.86
C VAL A 14 -34.71 24.57 8.50
N LEU A 15 -34.70 24.28 7.21
CA LEU A 15 -34.27 23.00 6.65
C LEU A 15 -32.74 22.91 6.78
N LEU A 16 -32.26 22.26 7.85
CA LEU A 16 -30.84 21.97 8.01
C LEU A 16 -30.51 20.75 7.14
N ALA A 17 -30.05 21.01 5.91
CA ALA A 17 -29.54 19.96 5.04
C ALA A 17 -28.22 19.45 5.62
N SER A 18 -28.27 18.30 6.28
CA SER A 18 -27.09 17.56 6.74
C SER A 18 -26.29 17.10 5.51
N PHE A 19 -25.28 17.86 5.11
CA PHE A 19 -24.26 17.37 4.19
C PHE A 19 -23.36 16.38 4.94
N VAL A 20 -23.82 15.14 5.05
CA VAL A 20 -22.97 14.01 5.43
C VAL A 20 -22.08 13.74 4.21
N GLY A 21 -20.96 14.44 4.13
CA GLY A 21 -19.92 14.11 3.15
C GLY A 21 -19.42 12.71 3.47
N LEU A 22 -19.80 11.72 2.66
CA LEU A 22 -19.19 10.40 2.70
C LEU A 22 -17.71 10.60 2.40
N ALA A 23 -16.84 10.39 3.40
CA ALA A 23 -15.42 10.25 3.17
C ALA A 23 -15.25 9.00 2.29
N SER A 24 -15.04 9.20 0.98
CA SER A 24 -14.65 8.10 0.10
C SER A 24 -13.22 7.74 0.46
N ALA A 25 -13.01 6.54 0.98
CA ALA A 25 -11.67 6.03 1.17
C ALA A 25 -10.98 5.96 -0.21
N ALA A 26 -9.71 6.35 -0.27
CA ALA A 26 -8.96 6.41 -1.51
C ALA A 26 -8.51 5.01 -1.94
N PRO A 27 -8.61 4.64 -3.23
CA PRO A 27 -8.09 3.38 -3.74
C PRO A 27 -6.64 3.13 -3.29
N ILE A 28 -6.32 1.87 -3.01
CA ILE A 28 -4.95 1.46 -2.68
C ILE A 28 -4.13 1.55 -3.95
N SER A 29 -3.01 2.28 -3.87
CA SER A 29 -1.97 2.29 -4.89
C SER A 29 -0.63 2.38 -4.15
N LEU A 30 0.02 1.23 -4.00
CA LEU A 30 1.33 1.14 -3.38
C LEU A 30 2.34 0.73 -4.44
N THR A 31 3.55 1.29 -4.32
CA THR A 31 4.70 0.91 -5.12
C THR A 31 5.86 0.55 -4.21
N GLY A 32 6.76 -0.30 -4.66
CA GLY A 32 8.04 -0.52 -4.00
C GLY A 32 9.11 -0.79 -5.02
N GLN A 33 10.32 -0.31 -4.77
CA GLN A 33 11.49 -0.76 -5.50
C GLN A 33 12.35 -1.60 -4.56
N ILE A 34 12.65 -2.81 -5.01
CA ILE A 34 13.52 -3.74 -4.30
C ILE A 34 14.89 -3.65 -4.97
N LEU A 35 15.91 -3.33 -4.19
CA LEU A 35 17.25 -3.04 -4.71
C LEU A 35 18.17 -4.25 -4.55
N GLY A 36 19.08 -4.37 -5.52
CA GLY A 36 20.08 -5.43 -5.69
C GLY A 36 20.87 -5.81 -4.44
N ASP A 37 21.50 -6.99 -4.53
CA ASP A 37 22.29 -7.56 -3.46
C ASP A 37 23.55 -6.72 -3.18
N PRO A 38 23.66 -6.07 -2.01
CA PRO A 38 24.80 -5.24 -1.66
C PRO A 38 26.06 -6.06 -1.37
N ARG A 39 25.95 -7.39 -1.23
CA ARG A 39 27.06 -8.25 -0.83
C ARG A 39 28.09 -8.35 -1.93
N THR A 40 29.36 -8.15 -1.56
CA THR A 40 30.47 -8.18 -2.52
C THR A 40 30.55 -9.51 -3.25
N GLY A 41 30.52 -9.47 -4.59
CA GLY A 41 30.65 -10.66 -5.45
C GLY A 41 29.31 -11.31 -5.85
N ASN A 42 28.19 -10.83 -5.30
CA ASN A 42 26.86 -11.28 -5.71
C ASN A 42 26.35 -10.51 -6.94
N PHE A 43 25.25 -11.03 -7.49
CA PHE A 43 24.51 -10.45 -8.59
C PHE A 43 23.92 -9.09 -8.15
N HIS A 44 24.45 -7.99 -8.69
CA HIS A 44 24.14 -6.61 -8.31
C HIS A 44 23.39 -5.88 -9.44
N ASP A 45 23.08 -4.59 -9.26
CA ASP A 45 22.32 -3.78 -10.21
C ASP A 45 20.97 -4.39 -10.61
N LEU A 46 20.34 -5.08 -9.65
CA LEU A 46 19.02 -5.69 -9.80
C LEU A 46 17.94 -4.75 -9.28
N PHE A 47 16.82 -4.70 -10.00
CA PHE A 47 15.67 -3.90 -9.62
C PHE A 47 14.38 -4.68 -9.88
N ILE A 48 13.49 -4.66 -8.89
CA ILE A 48 12.11 -5.10 -9.03
C ILE A 48 11.20 -3.97 -8.61
N ASP A 49 10.22 -3.68 -9.47
CA ASP A 49 9.15 -2.76 -9.18
C ASP A 49 7.89 -3.56 -8.79
N VAL A 50 7.41 -3.34 -7.58
CA VAL A 50 6.17 -3.95 -7.06
C VAL A 50 5.07 -2.91 -7.12
N THR A 51 3.90 -3.28 -7.65
CA THR A 51 2.70 -2.45 -7.67
C THR A 51 1.54 -3.21 -7.04
N ILE A 52 0.84 -2.57 -6.11
CA ILE A 52 -0.36 -3.11 -5.46
C ILE A 52 -1.49 -2.13 -5.69
N THR A 53 -2.58 -2.62 -6.25
CA THR A 53 -3.78 -1.82 -6.51
C THR A 53 -5.01 -2.47 -5.90
N GLY A 54 -5.91 -1.65 -5.37
CA GLY A 54 -7.18 -2.13 -4.84
C GLY A 54 -8.16 -1.00 -4.66
N ASP A 55 -9.42 -1.34 -4.45
CA ASP A 55 -10.45 -0.38 -4.07
C ASP A 55 -10.73 -0.48 -2.56
N THR A 56 -11.45 0.49 -2.02
CA THR A 56 -11.73 0.55 -0.58
C THR A 56 -13.03 -0.13 -0.17
N THR A 57 -13.68 -0.78 -1.13
CA THR A 57 -14.99 -1.42 -1.00
C THR A 57 -14.92 -2.94 -1.13
N SER A 58 -13.79 -3.47 -1.60
CA SER A 58 -13.51 -4.89 -1.72
C SER A 58 -12.46 -5.35 -0.72
N ASN A 59 -12.51 -6.64 -0.44
CA ASN A 59 -11.52 -7.36 0.35
C ASN A 59 -10.38 -7.89 -0.52
N GLN A 60 -10.14 -7.29 -1.69
CA GLN A 60 -9.17 -7.77 -2.67
C GLN A 60 -8.20 -6.68 -3.11
N VAL A 61 -6.97 -7.09 -3.36
CA VAL A 61 -5.95 -6.28 -4.03
C VAL A 61 -5.27 -7.10 -5.13
N SER A 62 -4.90 -6.43 -6.20
CA SER A 62 -4.11 -6.98 -7.29
C SER A 62 -2.65 -6.61 -7.10
N TRP A 63 -1.79 -7.61 -7.22
CA TRP A 63 -0.35 -7.50 -7.17
C TRP A 63 0.26 -7.62 -8.57
N LYS A 64 1.27 -6.81 -8.84
CA LYS A 64 2.18 -6.94 -9.96
C LYS A 64 3.62 -6.82 -9.45
N VAL A 65 4.46 -7.79 -9.80
CA VAL A 65 5.89 -7.81 -9.54
C VAL A 65 6.59 -7.82 -10.89
N ASP A 66 7.30 -6.74 -11.18
CA ASP A 66 7.92 -6.44 -12.47
C ASP A 66 9.44 -6.43 -12.31
N ILE A 67 10.15 -7.27 -13.05
CA ILE A 67 11.61 -7.24 -13.05
C ILE A 67 12.05 -6.13 -14.00
N ASN A 68 12.73 -5.13 -13.47
CA ASN A 68 13.19 -3.97 -14.23
C ASN A 68 14.73 -3.86 -14.16
N THR A 69 15.40 -4.93 -14.58
CA THR A 69 16.85 -5.08 -14.46
C THR A 69 17.51 -5.01 -15.85
N PRO A 70 17.71 -3.81 -16.42
CA PRO A 70 18.19 -3.65 -17.80
C PRO A 70 19.61 -4.19 -18.02
N ASN A 71 20.44 -4.17 -16.97
CA ASN A 71 21.82 -4.70 -17.03
C ASN A 71 21.87 -6.24 -17.01
N HIS A 72 20.76 -6.89 -16.66
CA HIS A 72 20.63 -8.34 -16.62
C HIS A 72 19.35 -8.78 -17.35
N PRO A 73 19.34 -8.69 -18.69
CA PRO A 73 18.15 -8.98 -19.50
C PRO A 73 17.66 -10.42 -19.36
N ASN A 74 18.54 -11.33 -18.92
CA ASN A 74 18.28 -12.75 -18.70
C ASN A 74 18.08 -13.10 -17.23
N ALA A 75 17.85 -12.12 -16.35
CA ALA A 75 17.46 -12.37 -14.97
C ALA A 75 16.03 -12.93 -14.93
N LYS A 76 15.80 -13.87 -14.01
CA LYS A 76 14.48 -14.38 -13.66
C LYS A 76 14.24 -14.29 -12.17
N LEU A 77 12.97 -14.14 -11.81
CA LEU A 77 12.51 -14.25 -10.42
C LEU A 77 12.41 -15.73 -10.07
N ASP A 78 13.00 -16.09 -8.94
CA ASP A 78 12.92 -17.42 -8.35
C ASP A 78 11.87 -17.42 -7.24
N GLU A 79 11.99 -16.43 -6.34
CA GLU A 79 11.12 -16.28 -5.18
C GLU A 79 10.82 -14.80 -4.93
N PHE A 80 9.58 -14.47 -4.58
CA PHE A 80 9.18 -13.14 -4.12
C PHE A 80 8.60 -13.20 -2.71
N TYR A 81 9.12 -12.38 -1.82
CA TYR A 81 8.80 -12.39 -0.41
C TYR A 81 8.11 -11.11 0.02
N PHE A 82 7.14 -11.21 0.92
CA PHE A 82 6.46 -10.03 1.44
C PHE A 82 5.84 -10.24 2.82
N ASN A 83 5.86 -9.16 3.61
CA ASN A 83 5.21 -9.07 4.92
C ASN A 83 3.93 -8.25 4.84
N MET A 84 3.01 -8.60 5.73
CA MET A 84 1.72 -7.93 5.92
C MET A 84 1.39 -7.88 7.41
N ILE A 85 0.54 -6.94 7.82
CA ILE A 85 -0.10 -7.00 9.14
C ILE A 85 -1.06 -8.18 9.18
N GLY A 86 -1.05 -8.96 10.28
CA GLY A 86 -1.98 -10.07 10.50
C GLY A 86 -1.32 -11.43 10.43
N LEU A 87 -2.12 -12.49 10.41
CA LEU A 87 -1.66 -13.87 10.30
C LEU A 87 -1.76 -14.34 8.86
N GLY A 88 -0.93 -15.30 8.46
CA GLY A 88 -0.97 -15.88 7.12
C GLY A 88 -2.36 -16.44 6.76
N SER A 89 -3.07 -17.01 7.74
CA SER A 89 -4.42 -17.54 7.61
C SER A 89 -5.52 -16.50 7.33
N ASP A 90 -5.22 -15.20 7.50
CA ASP A 90 -6.18 -14.13 7.23
C ASP A 90 -6.29 -13.83 5.73
N TYR A 91 -5.47 -14.48 4.90
CA TYR A 91 -5.28 -14.16 3.50
C TYR A 91 -5.33 -15.40 2.61
N SER A 92 -5.85 -15.21 1.39
CA SER A 92 -5.80 -16.21 0.33
C SER A 92 -5.38 -15.58 -0.99
N PHE A 93 -4.83 -16.39 -1.88
CA PHE A 93 -4.21 -15.93 -3.12
C PHE A 93 -4.74 -16.72 -4.31
N SER A 94 -4.90 -16.05 -5.44
CA SER A 94 -5.46 -16.67 -6.65
C SER A 94 -5.10 -15.87 -7.90
N GLY A 95 -5.41 -16.44 -9.08
CA GLY A 95 -5.24 -15.72 -10.35
C GLY A 95 -3.79 -15.47 -10.73
N PHE A 96 -2.89 -16.39 -10.33
CA PHE A 96 -1.47 -16.31 -10.69
C PHE A 96 -1.29 -16.32 -12.21
N ASN A 97 -0.51 -15.36 -12.68
CA ASN A 97 0.01 -15.30 -14.04
C ASN A 97 1.49 -14.88 -13.98
N PRO A 98 2.43 -15.72 -14.40
CA PRO A 98 2.23 -17.04 -15.03
C PRO A 98 1.54 -18.08 -14.15
N THR A 99 0.86 -19.04 -14.77
CA THR A 99 0.21 -20.13 -14.04
C THR A 99 1.25 -21.08 -13.44
N GLY A 100 0.99 -21.58 -12.23
CA GLY A 100 1.85 -22.54 -11.55
C GLY A 100 2.49 -21.98 -10.28
N TRP A 101 2.69 -20.67 -10.21
CA TRP A 101 3.09 -19.98 -8.98
C TRP A 101 2.07 -20.21 -7.86
N ASP A 102 2.57 -20.35 -6.63
CA ASP A 102 1.77 -20.50 -5.43
C ASP A 102 2.42 -19.76 -4.24
N ILE A 103 1.67 -19.60 -3.15
CA ILE A 103 2.12 -18.91 -1.94
C ILE A 103 2.38 -19.89 -0.81
N ASN A 104 3.60 -19.84 -0.28
CA ASN A 104 3.95 -20.48 0.97
C ASN A 104 3.83 -19.49 2.14
N SER A 105 3.33 -19.99 3.28
CA SER A 105 3.28 -19.24 4.55
C SER A 105 3.41 -20.22 5.73
N PRO A 106 4.36 -20.01 6.66
CA PRO A 106 5.41 -18.99 6.64
C PRO A 106 6.39 -19.20 5.47
N ALA A 107 7.01 -18.11 5.01
CA ALA A 107 8.03 -18.18 3.97
C ALA A 107 9.33 -18.79 4.49
N SER A 108 10.10 -19.43 3.61
CA SER A 108 11.47 -19.88 3.91
C SER A 108 12.46 -19.23 2.95
N SER A 109 13.00 -18.07 3.33
CA SER A 109 13.82 -17.28 2.42
C SER A 109 15.13 -17.96 2.02
N GLN A 110 15.38 -18.13 0.73
CA GLN A 110 16.66 -18.58 0.19
C GLN A 110 17.55 -17.41 -0.23
N GLY A 111 18.87 -17.60 -0.19
CA GLY A 111 19.83 -16.62 -0.72
C GLY A 111 20.07 -15.35 0.10
N GLY A 112 19.13 -14.89 0.94
CA GLY A 112 19.22 -13.60 1.67
C GLY A 112 20.21 -13.49 2.83
N GLY A 113 20.93 -14.58 3.15
CA GLY A 113 21.62 -14.71 4.44
C GLY A 113 20.58 -14.87 5.56
N ASN A 114 20.86 -15.69 6.57
CA ASN A 114 19.86 -16.13 7.57
C ASN A 114 18.96 -14.97 8.07
N MET A 115 17.71 -14.92 7.59
CA MET A 115 16.78 -13.82 7.88
C MET A 115 16.16 -14.07 9.26
N ASN A 116 16.55 -13.27 10.26
CA ASN A 116 16.20 -13.46 11.68
C ASN A 116 14.70 -13.20 11.99
N LEU A 117 13.99 -12.55 11.08
CA LEU A 117 12.53 -12.42 11.07
C LEU A 117 12.10 -12.81 9.65
N GLU A 118 11.73 -14.08 9.43
CA GLU A 118 11.33 -14.57 8.11
C GLU A 118 10.15 -13.77 7.56
N PHE A 119 10.01 -13.75 6.23
CA PHE A 119 8.86 -13.15 5.61
C PHE A 119 7.59 -13.95 5.90
N LEU A 120 6.43 -13.28 5.90
CA LEU A 120 5.16 -13.94 6.14
C LEU A 120 4.78 -14.83 4.94
N PHE A 121 4.98 -14.32 3.73
CA PHE A 121 4.62 -14.97 2.48
C PHE A 121 5.79 -15.06 1.53
N GLU A 122 5.80 -16.14 0.75
CA GLU A 122 6.67 -16.35 -0.40
C GLU A 122 5.81 -16.77 -1.58
N ALA A 123 5.87 -16.03 -2.68
CA ALA A 123 5.49 -16.52 -3.99
C ALA A 123 6.68 -17.29 -4.57
N LEU A 124 6.48 -18.58 -4.80
CA LEU A 124 7.52 -19.50 -5.22
C LEU A 124 7.23 -20.01 -6.63
N ASP A 125 8.26 -20.01 -7.49
CA ASP A 125 8.25 -20.79 -8.73
C ASP A 125 8.13 -22.29 -8.37
N PRO A 126 7.05 -22.99 -8.74
CA PRO A 126 6.80 -24.35 -8.30
C PRO A 126 7.96 -25.29 -8.65
N SER A 127 8.46 -25.99 -7.63
CA SER A 127 9.46 -27.04 -7.85
C SER A 127 8.86 -28.22 -8.62
N GLY A 128 9.52 -28.64 -9.71
CA GLY A 128 9.14 -29.83 -10.50
C GLY A 128 8.66 -29.51 -11.91
N GLN A 129 8.62 -30.54 -12.77
CA GLN A 129 8.21 -30.40 -14.17
C GLN A 129 6.68 -30.59 -14.34
N PRO A 130 6.01 -29.80 -15.20
CA PRO A 130 6.55 -28.64 -15.90
C PRO A 130 6.73 -27.45 -14.94
N HIS A 131 7.85 -26.73 -15.08
CA HIS A 131 8.06 -25.47 -14.37
C HIS A 131 6.98 -24.47 -14.77
N ALA A 132 6.66 -23.52 -13.90
CA ALA A 132 5.90 -22.36 -14.34
C ALA A 132 6.73 -21.58 -15.38
N ASP A 133 6.08 -20.76 -16.20
CA ASP A 133 6.84 -19.87 -17.07
C ASP A 133 7.66 -18.89 -16.21
N ASP A 134 8.90 -18.64 -16.63
CA ASP A 134 9.81 -17.75 -15.93
C ASP A 134 9.25 -16.31 -15.90
N VAL A 135 9.28 -15.71 -14.72
CA VAL A 135 9.04 -14.27 -14.55
C VAL A 135 10.36 -13.56 -14.85
N THR A 136 10.35 -12.64 -15.82
CA THR A 136 11.54 -12.00 -16.43
C THR A 136 11.30 -10.52 -16.67
N ASN A 137 12.26 -9.79 -17.26
CA ASN A 137 12.08 -8.39 -17.69
C ASN A 137 10.96 -8.16 -18.72
N THR A 138 10.35 -9.22 -19.26
CA THR A 138 9.26 -9.13 -20.24
C THR A 138 7.98 -9.82 -19.81
N GLN A 139 8.01 -10.50 -18.66
CA GLN A 139 6.90 -11.28 -18.12
C GLN A 139 6.81 -11.01 -16.62
N ASP A 140 5.79 -10.27 -16.21
CA ASP A 140 5.53 -9.97 -14.80
C ASP A 140 4.94 -11.17 -14.08
N LEU A 141 5.10 -11.20 -12.76
CA LEU A 141 4.25 -12.01 -11.87
C LEU A 141 3.07 -11.16 -11.43
N THR A 142 1.85 -11.67 -11.63
CA THR A 142 0.63 -11.03 -11.14
C THR A 142 -0.24 -12.03 -10.40
N PHE A 143 -0.93 -11.57 -9.36
CA PHE A 143 -1.88 -12.37 -8.59
C PHE A 143 -2.84 -11.48 -7.80
N THR A 144 -3.94 -12.07 -7.35
CA THR A 144 -4.92 -11.42 -6.48
C THR A 144 -4.80 -11.96 -5.07
N MET A 145 -4.69 -11.05 -4.12
CA MET A 145 -4.73 -11.34 -2.69
C MET A 145 -6.10 -10.96 -2.13
N THR A 146 -6.69 -11.85 -1.34
CA THR A 146 -8.01 -11.68 -0.72
C THR A 146 -7.88 -11.74 0.79
N LYS A 147 -8.48 -10.78 1.50
CA LYS A 147 -8.58 -10.76 2.96
C LYS A 147 -9.84 -11.50 3.40
N ALA A 148 -9.72 -12.36 4.41
CA ALA A 148 -10.85 -13.15 4.92
C ALA A 148 -11.95 -12.28 5.56
N SER A 149 -11.59 -11.11 6.12
CA SER A 149 -12.52 -10.19 6.76
C SER A 149 -12.07 -8.73 6.61
N GLY A 150 -13.05 -7.86 6.35
CA GLY A 150 -12.83 -6.43 6.13
C GLY A 150 -12.20 -6.11 4.78
N ASN A 151 -11.97 -4.83 4.56
CA ASN A 151 -11.33 -4.33 3.34
C ASN A 151 -9.85 -4.09 3.60
N PHE A 152 -9.06 -4.06 2.53
CA PHE A 152 -7.66 -3.67 2.65
C PHE A 152 -7.54 -2.18 2.97
N LEU A 153 -6.51 -1.85 3.76
CA LEU A 153 -6.06 -0.48 4.00
C LEU A 153 -4.58 -0.39 3.64
N ALA A 154 -4.12 0.79 3.20
CA ALA A 154 -2.68 1.01 2.94
C ALA A 154 -1.81 0.70 4.17
N SER A 155 -2.35 0.90 5.38
CA SER A 155 -1.69 0.57 6.64
C SER A 155 -1.45 -0.93 6.85
N ASP A 156 -2.20 -1.82 6.18
CA ASP A 156 -1.97 -3.26 6.27
C ASP A 156 -0.60 -3.64 5.68
N PHE A 157 -0.08 -2.83 4.77
CA PHE A 157 1.21 -2.99 4.10
C PHE A 157 2.28 -2.11 4.76
N LEU A 158 2.04 -0.81 4.85
CA LEU A 158 3.04 0.17 5.31
C LEU A 158 3.50 -0.06 6.75
N ASN A 159 2.65 -0.67 7.60
CA ASN A 159 2.99 -0.98 8.99
C ASN A 159 3.47 -2.42 9.20
N ALA A 160 3.58 -3.22 8.13
CA ALA A 160 4.07 -4.60 8.24
C ALA A 160 5.50 -4.62 8.81
N PHE A 161 5.82 -5.67 9.57
CA PHE A 161 7.18 -5.83 10.10
C PHE A 161 8.20 -5.97 8.97
N SER A 162 9.42 -5.51 9.23
CA SER A 162 10.55 -5.74 8.33
C SER A 162 11.28 -7.02 8.72
N SER A 163 11.65 -7.79 7.72
CA SER A 163 12.55 -8.94 7.82
C SER A 163 13.99 -8.45 7.73
N CYS A 164 14.86 -8.91 8.63
CA CYS A 164 16.25 -8.48 8.72
C CYS A 164 17.19 -9.69 8.60
N SER A 165 18.22 -9.58 7.75
CA SER A 165 19.29 -10.57 7.68
C SER A 165 20.20 -10.48 8.90
N SER A 166 20.85 -11.60 9.25
CA SER A 166 22.02 -11.58 10.13
C SER A 166 23.29 -11.10 9.41
N ASP A 167 23.26 -11.01 8.08
CA ASP A 167 24.36 -10.46 7.27
C ASP A 167 24.44 -8.93 7.46
N SER A 168 25.63 -8.41 7.76
CA SER A 168 25.85 -6.99 8.03
C SER A 168 25.69 -6.09 6.82
N GLU A 169 25.79 -6.63 5.61
CA GLU A 169 25.67 -5.86 4.36
C GLU A 169 24.21 -5.78 3.90
N MET A 170 23.35 -6.69 4.36
CA MET A 170 21.95 -6.77 3.94
C MET A 170 21.03 -5.87 4.78
N PRO A 171 20.24 -4.99 4.16
CA PRO A 171 19.27 -4.17 4.89
C PRO A 171 18.05 -4.98 5.33
N CYS A 172 17.26 -4.40 6.23
CA CYS A 172 15.92 -4.90 6.53
C CYS A 172 14.88 -4.37 5.53
N GLY A 173 13.83 -5.14 5.28
CA GLY A 173 12.71 -4.68 4.46
C GLY A 173 11.43 -5.46 4.64
N GLN A 174 10.33 -4.89 4.16
CA GLN A 174 9.00 -5.51 4.16
C GLN A 174 8.79 -6.44 2.97
N MET A 175 9.59 -6.29 1.93
CA MET A 175 9.60 -7.16 0.74
C MET A 175 11.01 -7.63 0.47
N GLY A 176 11.12 -8.80 -0.17
CA GLY A 176 12.37 -9.34 -0.67
C GLY A 176 12.14 -10.10 -1.97
N ALA A 177 13.23 -10.40 -2.68
CA ALA A 177 13.17 -11.24 -3.86
C ALA A 177 14.49 -11.96 -4.09
N HIS A 178 14.44 -13.20 -4.54
CA HIS A 178 15.60 -13.94 -5.01
C HIS A 178 15.55 -13.99 -6.55
N LEU A 179 16.64 -13.54 -7.19
CA LEU A 179 16.76 -13.50 -8.65
C LEU A 179 17.93 -14.37 -9.07
N GLN A 180 17.75 -15.07 -10.18
CA GLN A 180 18.77 -15.91 -10.79
C GLN A 180 19.04 -15.47 -12.24
N SER A 181 20.30 -15.58 -12.66
CA SER A 181 20.70 -15.39 -14.06
C SER A 181 20.55 -16.70 -14.84
N LEU A 182 19.76 -16.68 -15.92
CA LEU A 182 19.53 -17.85 -16.78
C LEU A 182 20.78 -18.37 -17.51
N GLN A 183 21.87 -17.59 -17.57
CA GLN A 183 23.04 -17.90 -18.40
C GLN A 183 24.36 -17.94 -17.64
N GLN A 184 24.45 -17.29 -16.48
CA GLN A 184 25.73 -17.07 -15.79
C GLN A 184 25.80 -17.78 -14.42
N GLY A 185 24.74 -18.48 -14.01
CA GLY A 185 24.71 -19.20 -12.73
C GLY A 185 24.89 -18.29 -11.51
N GLN A 186 24.65 -16.99 -11.67
CA GLN A 186 24.68 -15.99 -10.62
C GLN A 186 23.29 -15.82 -10.03
N SER A 187 23.22 -15.52 -8.73
CA SER A 187 21.98 -15.12 -8.07
C SER A 187 22.23 -14.00 -7.08
N GLY A 188 21.15 -13.32 -6.70
CA GLY A 188 21.19 -12.20 -5.77
C GLY A 188 19.88 -12.11 -5.01
N PHE A 189 19.97 -11.61 -3.78
CA PHE A 189 18.80 -11.33 -2.96
C PHE A 189 18.59 -9.83 -2.83
N LEU A 190 17.39 -9.38 -3.11
CA LEU A 190 17.00 -7.98 -3.06
C LEU A 190 16.08 -7.74 -1.85
N VAL A 191 16.14 -6.54 -1.27
CA VAL A 191 15.26 -6.13 -0.17
C VAL A 191 14.68 -4.73 -0.42
N GLY A 192 13.43 -4.51 -0.02
CA GLY A 192 12.71 -3.25 -0.24
C GLY A 192 11.54 -3.04 0.74
N ASN A 193 10.91 -1.86 0.65
CA ASN A 193 9.78 -1.47 1.49
C ASN A 193 8.62 -0.94 0.64
N TYR A 194 7.40 -1.01 1.17
CA TYR A 194 6.25 -0.42 0.52
C TYR A 194 6.30 1.11 0.61
N ALA A 195 5.82 1.78 -0.43
CA ALA A 195 5.64 3.22 -0.49
C ALA A 195 4.27 3.55 -1.10
N VAL A 196 3.70 4.70 -0.74
CA VAL A 196 2.48 5.20 -1.37
C VAL A 196 2.81 5.70 -2.76
N SER A 197 2.06 5.27 -3.77
CA SER A 197 2.18 5.84 -5.11
C SER A 197 1.68 7.29 -5.07
N SER A 198 2.58 8.26 -5.14
CA SER A 198 2.17 9.64 -5.34
C SER A 198 1.75 9.80 -6.80
N SER A 199 0.48 10.14 -7.05
CA SER A 199 -0.05 10.36 -8.39
C SER A 199 0.78 11.43 -9.11
N GLY A 200 1.72 11.03 -9.97
CA GLY A 200 2.55 11.90 -10.80
C GLY A 200 4.07 11.82 -10.63
N GLY A 201 4.62 10.92 -9.80
CA GLY A 201 6.07 10.78 -9.62
C GLY A 201 6.65 9.52 -10.27
N THR A 202 7.70 9.70 -11.08
CA THR A 202 8.55 8.61 -11.60
C THR A 202 9.00 7.67 -10.48
N PRO A 203 8.98 6.33 -10.65
CA PRO A 203 9.56 5.39 -9.69
C PRO A 203 11.06 5.65 -9.63
N GLY A 204 11.60 6.12 -8.50
CA GLY A 204 13.01 6.45 -8.44
C GLY A 204 13.53 6.95 -7.10
N SER A 205 14.56 6.25 -6.63
CA SER A 205 15.50 6.55 -5.54
C SER A 205 15.00 6.32 -4.11
N GLY A 206 15.53 5.24 -3.53
CA GLY A 206 15.54 5.02 -2.11
C GLY A 206 16.16 6.21 -1.39
N GLY A 207 15.35 6.86 -0.56
CA GLY A 207 15.75 7.82 0.44
C GLY A 207 15.11 7.41 1.76
N ALA A 208 15.91 7.38 2.82
CA ALA A 208 15.47 7.28 4.21
C ALA A 208 14.19 8.10 4.45
N PRO A 209 13.32 7.72 5.41
CA PRO A 209 12.07 8.42 5.66
C PRO A 209 12.37 9.88 5.95
N SER A 210 12.18 10.74 4.95
CA SER A 210 12.21 12.17 5.17
C SER A 210 11.00 12.42 6.05
N SER A 211 11.25 12.82 7.29
CA SER A 211 10.27 13.39 8.21
C SER A 211 9.77 14.75 7.71
N GLY A 212 9.48 14.86 6.42
CA GLY A 212 8.62 15.88 5.86
C GLY A 212 7.20 15.45 6.19
N GLY A 213 6.76 15.75 7.40
CA GLY A 213 5.36 15.56 7.77
C GLY A 213 4.51 16.19 6.69
N GLN A 214 3.80 15.36 5.92
CA GLN A 214 2.70 15.84 5.13
C GLN A 214 1.75 16.49 6.14
N VAL A 215 1.68 17.82 6.08
CA VAL A 215 0.59 18.56 6.72
C VAL A 215 -0.67 17.84 6.25
N PRO A 216 -1.45 17.23 7.14
CA PRO A 216 -2.68 16.56 6.73
C PRO A 216 -3.48 17.59 5.94
N GLU A 217 -3.82 17.27 4.69
CA GLU A 217 -4.78 18.10 3.96
C GLU A 217 -6.00 18.26 4.87
N PRO A 218 -6.50 19.50 5.05
CA PRO A 218 -7.55 19.76 6.01
C PRO A 218 -8.71 18.84 5.67
N ASN A 219 -8.93 17.85 6.54
CA ASN A 219 -10.09 16.99 6.40
C ASN A 219 -11.33 17.90 6.44
N SER A 220 -12.43 17.42 5.86
CA SER A 220 -13.68 18.17 5.77
C SER A 220 -14.11 18.74 7.13
N SER A 221 -13.71 18.10 8.23
CA SER A 221 -13.94 18.55 9.60
C SER A 221 -13.19 19.84 9.97
N SER A 222 -11.95 20.04 9.51
CA SER A 222 -11.17 21.28 9.71
C SER A 222 -11.78 22.46 8.94
N LEU A 223 -12.26 22.23 7.72
CA LEU A 223 -12.97 23.25 6.93
C LEU A 223 -14.35 23.58 7.53
N VAL A 224 -15.05 22.58 8.07
CA VAL A 224 -16.30 22.78 8.81
C VAL A 224 -16.05 23.56 10.11
N LEU A 225 -14.96 23.29 10.85
CA LEU A 225 -14.61 24.06 12.04
C LEU A 225 -14.28 25.52 11.71
N LEU A 226 -13.55 25.75 10.61
CA LEU A 226 -13.24 27.09 10.11
C LEU A 226 -14.52 27.83 9.67
N ALA A 227 -15.41 27.16 8.95
CA ALA A 227 -16.70 27.71 8.54
C ALA A 227 -17.62 27.99 9.75
N MET A 228 -17.67 27.10 10.73
CA MET A 228 -18.39 27.28 11.99
C MET A 228 -17.82 28.43 12.82
N GLY A 229 -16.49 28.59 12.86
CA GLY A 229 -15.82 29.71 13.51
C GLY A 229 -16.16 31.06 12.87
N LEU A 230 -16.17 31.12 11.53
CA LEU A 230 -16.55 32.32 10.78
C LEU A 230 -18.04 32.67 10.96
N LEU A 231 -18.93 31.67 10.99
CA LEU A 231 -20.34 31.86 11.32
C LEU A 231 -20.52 32.37 12.76
N GLY A 232 -19.81 31.81 13.74
CA GLY A 232 -19.82 32.28 15.13
C GLY A 232 -19.34 33.73 15.31
N ALA A 233 -18.28 34.12 14.60
CA ALA A 233 -17.77 35.49 14.60
C ALA A 233 -18.79 36.50 14.03
N SER A 234 -19.55 36.10 13.00
CA SER A 234 -20.59 36.96 12.41
C SER A 234 -21.80 37.17 13.33
N PHE A 235 -22.15 36.22 14.21
CA PHE A 235 -23.16 36.40 15.25
C PHE A 235 -22.68 37.31 16.40
N TRP A 236 -21.40 37.25 16.76
CA TRP A 236 -20.82 38.11 17.80
C TRP A 236 -20.68 39.57 17.32
N ALA A 237 -20.26 39.77 16.07
CA ALA A 237 -20.18 41.10 15.44
C ALA A 237 -21.55 41.81 15.37
N ARG A 238 -22.65 41.06 15.17
CA ARG A 238 -24.01 41.63 15.14
C ARG A 238 -24.56 41.98 16.53
N ARG A 239 -24.10 41.32 17.60
CA ARG A 239 -24.46 41.69 18.98
C ARG A 239 -23.74 42.93 19.50
N GLY A 240 -22.53 43.21 19.00
CA GLY A 240 -21.82 44.46 19.30
C GLY A 240 -22.46 45.71 18.68
N ALA A 241 -23.14 45.56 17.54
CA ALA A 241 -23.82 46.66 16.85
C ALA A 241 -25.23 46.97 17.39
N ALA A 242 -25.86 46.05 18.11
CA ALA A 242 -27.20 46.23 18.70
C ALA A 242 -27.19 46.83 20.12
N ALA A 243 -26.02 47.13 20.69
CA ALA A 243 -25.88 47.79 22.00
C ALA A 243 -25.68 49.32 21.91
N LYS A 244 -26.00 49.92 20.76
CA LYS A 244 -26.11 51.37 20.58
C LYS A 244 -27.38 51.70 19.80
N LEU A 245 -28.52 51.63 20.48
CA LEU A 245 -29.70 52.48 20.27
C LEU A 245 -30.44 52.59 21.60
#